data_AF-A0A2E2RVG9-F1
#
_entry.id   AF-A0A2E2RVG9-F1
#
_cell.length_a   1.000
_cell.length_b   1.000
_cell.length_c   1.000
_cell.angle_alpha   90.00
_cell.angle_beta   90.00
_cell.angle_gamma   90.00
#
_symmetry.space_group_name_H-M   'P 1'
#
loop_
_entity.id
_entity.type
_entity.pdbx_description
1 polymer ?
#
loop_
_entity_poly.entity_id
_entity_poly.type
_entity_poly.pdbx_seq_one_letter_code
_entity_poly.pdbx_strand_id
1 'polypeptide(L)'
;MIRELSTLLYGVALALVLGIGSAVWATGHYPLFGELAINGWNANPGVGADSPDPYSQAYFARSGGLPLAAAEGVAFVRDADDDGDTLNARCIYAVEGDTPGARLWTLTVLSGGEPLQPPAEGTPVALHSRSILRFRSGDFDIRIAPLPQPGNWLYAGSSGPFALGLSLYDTSIGSDTGLTDLRMPSIKNLGCS
;
A
#
# COMPACT_ATOMS: atom_id res chain seq x y z
N MET A 1 22.35 34.73 -35.05
CA MET A 1 20.90 34.54 -34.83
C MET A 1 20.52 33.08 -34.63
N ILE A 2 20.83 32.17 -35.57
CA ILE A 2 20.49 30.72 -35.45
C ILE A 2 21.16 30.04 -34.23
N ARG A 3 22.43 30.33 -33.95
CA ARG A 3 23.15 29.79 -32.78
C ARG A 3 22.51 30.20 -31.44
N GLU A 4 22.15 31.47 -31.29
CA GLU A 4 21.52 31.99 -30.07
C GLU A 4 20.11 31.42 -29.85
N LEU A 5 19.37 31.18 -30.94
CA LEU A 5 18.07 30.50 -30.86
C LEU A 5 18.23 29.03 -30.45
N SER A 6 19.25 28.34 -30.97
CA SER A 6 19.52 26.94 -30.58
C SER A 6 19.92 26.78 -29.12
N THR A 7 20.71 27.71 -28.56
CA THR A 7 21.11 27.68 -27.14
C THR A 7 19.92 27.96 -26.22
N LEU A 8 19.04 28.89 -26.60
CA LEU A 8 17.80 29.16 -25.85
C LEU A 8 16.86 27.96 -25.88
N LEU A 9 16.62 27.37 -27.06
CA LEU A 9 15.79 26.18 -27.18
C LEU A 9 16.34 25.01 -26.37
N TYR A 10 17.67 24.81 -26.41
CA TYR A 10 18.33 23.77 -25.61
C TYR A 10 18.17 24.02 -24.11
N GLY A 11 18.39 25.25 -23.65
CA GLY A 11 18.22 25.60 -22.24
C GLY A 11 16.79 25.40 -21.73
N VAL A 12 15.80 25.80 -22.53
CA VAL A 12 14.38 25.58 -22.21
C VAL A 12 14.04 24.10 -22.19
N ALA A 13 14.49 23.33 -23.19
CA ALA A 13 14.25 21.89 -23.24
C ALA A 13 14.87 21.18 -22.02
N LEU A 14 16.11 21.52 -21.65
CA LEU A 14 16.78 20.96 -20.48
C LEU A 14 16.04 21.30 -19.18
N ALA A 15 15.62 22.57 -19.02
CA ALA A 15 14.87 23.00 -17.85
C ALA A 15 13.52 22.26 -17.74
N LEU A 16 12.81 22.06 -18.84
CA LEU A 16 11.56 21.29 -18.86
C LEU A 16 11.79 19.83 -18.51
N VAL A 17 12.80 19.18 -19.08
CA VAL A 17 13.12 17.77 -18.80
C VAL A 17 13.48 17.57 -17.33
N LEU A 18 14.32 18.43 -16.77
CA LEU A 18 14.72 18.35 -15.36
C LEU A 18 13.55 18.70 -14.44
N GLY A 19 12.79 19.75 -14.75
CA GLY A 19 11.64 20.17 -13.97
C GLY A 19 10.55 19.09 -13.90
N ILE A 20 10.11 18.60 -15.07
CA ILE A 20 9.11 17.54 -15.15
C ILE A 20 9.65 16.24 -14.55
N GLY A 21 10.89 15.87 -14.87
CA GLY A 21 11.50 14.65 -14.36
C GLY A 21 11.58 14.63 -12.83
N SER A 22 11.97 15.75 -12.21
CA SER A 22 12.03 15.86 -10.75
C SER A 22 10.66 15.80 -10.09
N ALA A 23 9.64 16.47 -10.67
CA ALA A 23 8.26 16.41 -10.17
C ALA A 23 7.67 15.00 -10.28
N VAL A 24 7.92 14.30 -11.40
CA VAL A 24 7.50 12.92 -11.63
C VAL A 24 8.16 11.96 -10.63
N TRP A 25 9.42 12.19 -10.29
CA TRP A 25 10.14 11.37 -9.32
C TRP A 25 9.63 11.61 -7.89
N ALA A 26 9.46 12.88 -7.49
CA ALA A 26 8.98 13.25 -6.16
C ALA A 26 7.56 12.74 -5.86
N THR A 27 6.71 12.64 -6.89
CA THR A 27 5.33 12.13 -6.79
C THR A 27 5.18 10.66 -7.13
N GLY A 28 6.30 9.94 -7.34
CA GLY A 28 6.28 8.53 -7.75
C GLY A 28 6.16 7.53 -6.60
N HIS A 29 6.28 7.98 -5.35
CA HIS A 29 6.23 7.11 -4.17
C HIS A 29 4.90 7.32 -3.44
N TYR A 30 4.28 6.22 -3.00
CA TYR A 30 3.03 6.27 -2.27
C TYR A 30 3.22 7.05 -0.95
N PRO A 31 2.39 8.07 -0.66
CA PRO A 31 2.61 9.01 0.43
C PRO A 31 2.19 8.49 1.82
N LEU A 32 2.30 7.16 2.07
CA LEU A 32 1.90 6.56 3.36
C LEU A 32 3.01 6.47 4.39
N PHE A 33 4.24 6.84 4.02
CA PHE A 33 5.37 6.89 4.97
C PHE A 33 5.35 8.21 5.74
N GLY A 34 4.46 8.33 6.72
CA GLY A 34 4.47 9.50 7.57
C GLY A 34 3.21 9.65 8.38
N GLU A 35 3.28 9.20 9.64
CA GLU A 35 2.69 9.81 10.85
C GLU A 35 2.31 8.74 11.87
N LEU A 36 1.82 7.57 11.44
CA LEU A 36 1.45 6.47 12.32
C LEU A 36 2.10 5.15 11.90
N ALA A 37 2.86 4.53 12.81
CA ALA A 37 3.50 3.22 12.59
C ALA A 37 3.15 2.26 13.74
N ILE A 38 2.60 1.09 13.40
CA ILE A 38 2.17 0.07 14.37
C ILE A 38 2.60 -1.31 13.86
N ASN A 39 3.53 -1.96 14.55
CA ASN A 39 4.06 -3.28 14.17
C ASN A 39 4.48 -3.36 12.67
N GLY A 40 5.20 -2.34 12.18
CA GLY A 40 5.64 -2.26 10.78
C GLY A 40 4.58 -1.82 9.78
N TRP A 41 3.31 -1.70 10.18
CA TRP A 41 2.25 -1.12 9.37
C TRP A 41 2.27 0.41 9.48
N ASN A 42 2.44 1.09 8.36
CA ASN A 42 2.54 2.54 8.28
C ASN A 42 1.25 3.15 7.70
N ALA A 43 0.75 4.22 8.29
CA ALA A 43 -0.37 4.98 7.76
C ALA A 43 -0.04 6.48 7.81
N ASN A 44 -0.61 7.22 6.87
CA ASN A 44 -0.67 8.67 6.87
C ASN A 44 -2.15 9.09 6.86
N PRO A 45 -2.76 9.36 8.03
CA PRO A 45 -4.15 9.82 8.10
C PRO A 45 -4.38 11.19 7.42
N GLY A 46 -3.34 12.02 7.30
CA GLY A 46 -3.40 13.35 6.69
C GLY A 46 -3.79 13.35 5.21
N VAL A 47 -3.63 12.23 4.50
CA VAL A 47 -4.01 12.13 3.07
C VAL A 47 -5.51 12.32 2.83
N GLY A 48 -6.34 12.03 3.83
CA GLY A 48 -7.79 12.13 3.79
C GLY A 48 -8.37 13.35 4.50
N ALA A 49 -7.52 14.31 4.90
CA ALA A 49 -7.93 15.54 5.57
C ALA A 49 -8.57 16.54 4.60
N ASP A 50 -9.25 17.57 5.12
CA ASP A 50 -9.80 18.67 4.31
C ASP A 50 -8.71 19.45 3.55
N SER A 51 -7.48 19.42 4.05
CA SER A 51 -6.31 20.03 3.43
C SER A 51 -5.12 19.06 3.46
N PRO A 52 -5.08 18.06 2.55
CA PRO A 52 -3.95 17.14 2.46
C PRO A 52 -2.68 17.87 2.01
N ASP A 53 -1.50 17.34 2.32
CA ASP A 53 -0.26 17.96 1.85
C ASP A 53 -0.16 17.94 0.31
N PRO A 54 0.55 18.90 -0.31
CA PRO A 54 0.61 19.02 -1.77
C PRO A 54 1.17 17.79 -2.50
N TYR A 55 2.04 16.99 -1.86
CA TYR A 55 2.61 15.81 -2.48
C TYR A 55 1.61 14.65 -2.50
N SER A 56 0.86 14.46 -1.41
CA SER A 56 -0.25 13.52 -1.37
C SER A 56 -1.32 13.85 -2.40
N GLN A 57 -1.71 15.13 -2.51
CA GLN A 57 -2.66 15.56 -3.55
C GLN A 57 -2.15 15.26 -4.96
N ALA A 58 -0.87 15.58 -5.24
CA ALA A 58 -0.27 15.32 -6.54
C ALA A 58 -0.15 13.82 -6.87
N TYR A 59 0.15 12.99 -5.87
CA TYR A 59 0.19 11.53 -6.00
C TYR A 59 -1.17 11.00 -6.46
N PHE A 60 -2.24 11.26 -5.68
CA PHE A 60 -3.58 10.75 -5.98
C PHE A 60 -4.16 11.30 -7.28
N ALA A 61 -3.89 12.58 -7.59
CA ALA A 61 -4.28 13.17 -8.88
C ALA A 61 -3.62 12.46 -10.09
N ARG A 62 -2.40 11.93 -9.91
CA ARG A 62 -1.66 11.21 -10.96
C ARG A 62 -2.01 9.74 -11.03
N SER A 63 -2.13 9.06 -9.89
CA SER A 63 -2.46 7.64 -9.86
C SER A 63 -3.92 7.36 -10.22
N GLY A 64 -4.81 8.35 -10.03
CA GLY A 64 -6.25 8.15 -10.13
C GLY A 64 -6.82 7.40 -8.93
N GLY A 65 -6.02 7.19 -7.87
CA GLY A 65 -6.49 6.66 -6.60
C GLY A 65 -7.32 7.69 -5.83
N LEU A 66 -8.23 7.20 -4.99
CA LEU A 66 -8.94 8.03 -4.02
C LEU A 66 -8.50 7.64 -2.60
N PRO A 67 -7.96 8.58 -1.81
CA PRO A 67 -7.69 8.33 -0.40
C PRO A 67 -9.01 8.14 0.35
N LEU A 68 -8.97 7.36 1.44
CA LEU A 68 -10.07 7.34 2.40
C LEU A 68 -10.13 8.68 3.09
N ALA A 69 -11.33 9.29 3.16
CA ALA A 69 -11.52 10.49 3.95
C ALA A 69 -11.37 10.17 5.46
N ALA A 70 -11.02 11.17 6.26
CA ALA A 70 -10.79 10.99 7.71
C ALA A 70 -11.97 10.34 8.47
N ALA A 71 -13.21 10.53 7.99
CA ALA A 71 -14.41 9.93 8.56
C ALA A 71 -14.79 8.55 7.97
N GLU A 72 -14.13 8.12 6.89
CA GLU A 72 -14.41 6.84 6.22
C GLU A 72 -13.56 5.71 6.78
N GLY A 73 -12.31 5.98 7.13
CA GLY A 73 -11.38 4.97 7.61
C GLY A 73 -9.91 5.38 7.55
N VAL A 74 -9.04 4.38 7.69
CA VAL A 74 -7.58 4.53 7.60
C VAL A 74 -6.99 3.38 6.79
N ALA A 75 -6.01 3.69 5.95
CA ALA A 75 -5.25 2.69 5.19
C ALA A 75 -3.83 2.59 5.72
N PHE A 76 -3.42 1.36 6.02
CA PHE A 76 -2.05 1.02 6.40
C PHE A 76 -1.35 0.34 5.24
N VAL A 77 -0.05 0.57 5.10
CA VAL A 77 0.82 -0.12 4.16
C VAL A 77 2.00 -0.73 4.88
N ARG A 78 2.36 -1.94 4.45
CA ARG A 78 3.54 -2.65 4.92
C ARG A 78 4.24 -3.35 3.76
N ASP A 79 5.53 -3.11 3.64
CA ASP A 79 6.42 -3.60 2.57
C ASP A 79 7.57 -4.47 3.08
N ALA A 80 7.59 -4.77 4.39
CA ALA A 80 8.54 -5.67 5.03
C ALA A 80 7.83 -6.71 5.91
N ASP A 81 8.45 -7.88 6.07
CA ASP A 81 8.01 -8.89 7.04
C ASP A 81 8.36 -8.49 8.48
N ASP A 82 8.05 -9.35 9.45
CA ASP A 82 8.33 -9.13 10.88
C ASP A 82 9.83 -9.15 11.23
N ASP A 83 10.66 -9.78 10.38
CA ASP A 83 12.12 -9.79 10.54
C ASP A 83 12.77 -8.53 9.93
N GLY A 84 11.99 -7.73 9.21
CA GLY A 84 12.41 -6.46 8.59
C GLY A 84 12.91 -6.60 7.15
N ASP A 85 12.79 -7.79 6.56
CA ASP A 85 13.16 -8.03 5.17
C ASP A 85 12.06 -7.53 4.22
N THR A 86 12.47 -6.86 3.13
CA THR A 86 11.52 -6.37 2.11
C THR A 86 10.76 -7.52 1.48
N LEU A 87 9.43 -7.38 1.44
CA LEU A 87 8.53 -8.35 0.83
C LEU A 87 8.85 -8.52 -0.66
N ASN A 88 9.04 -9.76 -1.06
CA ASN A 88 9.36 -10.14 -2.44
C ASN A 88 8.44 -11.25 -2.94
N ALA A 89 7.81 -11.06 -4.09
CA ALA A 89 6.78 -11.96 -4.63
C ALA A 89 7.30 -13.36 -5.00
N ARG A 90 8.62 -13.59 -5.01
CA ARG A 90 9.23 -14.93 -5.15
C ARG A 90 9.09 -15.80 -3.89
N CYS A 91 8.82 -15.18 -2.75
CA CYS A 91 8.74 -15.85 -1.45
C CYS A 91 7.29 -16.07 -1.03
N ILE A 92 7.12 -16.93 -0.02
CA ILE A 92 5.83 -17.25 0.57
C ILE A 92 5.75 -16.56 1.92
N TYR A 93 4.64 -15.86 2.18
CA TYR A 93 4.39 -15.20 3.46
C TYR A 93 3.07 -15.67 4.06
N ALA A 94 3.00 -15.65 5.40
CA ALA A 94 1.75 -15.78 6.13
C ALA A 94 1.43 -14.45 6.82
N VAL A 95 0.23 -13.94 6.55
CA VAL A 95 -0.34 -12.81 7.29
C VAL A 95 -1.30 -13.39 8.32
N GLU A 96 -0.88 -13.34 9.58
CA GLU A 96 -1.54 -14.07 10.67
C GLU A 96 -2.02 -13.12 11.77
N GLY A 97 -3.11 -13.53 12.43
CA GLY A 97 -3.64 -12.87 13.62
C GLY A 97 -5.03 -12.29 13.37
N ASP A 98 -5.26 -11.10 13.92
CA ASP A 98 -6.50 -10.36 13.72
C ASP A 98 -6.18 -8.92 13.32
N THR A 99 -7.21 -8.21 12.90
CA THR A 99 -7.15 -6.78 12.58
C THR A 99 -7.73 -5.96 13.72
N PRO A 100 -7.37 -4.67 13.83
CA PRO A 100 -8.06 -3.76 14.72
C PRO A 100 -9.57 -3.70 14.42
N GLY A 101 -10.36 -3.30 15.42
CA GLY A 101 -11.81 -3.19 15.29
C GLY A 101 -12.22 -2.23 14.17
N ALA A 102 -12.88 -2.78 13.15
CA ALA A 102 -13.44 -2.04 12.03
C ALA A 102 -14.69 -2.77 11.51
N ARG A 103 -15.63 -2.03 10.90
CA ARG A 103 -16.84 -2.65 10.32
C ARG A 103 -16.53 -3.54 9.13
N LEU A 104 -15.52 -3.18 8.36
CA LEU A 104 -14.98 -3.91 7.21
C LEU A 104 -13.48 -3.61 7.13
N TRP A 105 -12.71 -4.59 6.67
CA TRP A 105 -11.36 -4.35 6.22
C TRP A 105 -11.09 -5.02 4.89
N THR A 106 -10.13 -4.49 4.14
CA THR A 106 -9.61 -5.08 2.91
C THR A 106 -8.10 -5.22 3.00
N LEU A 107 -7.56 -6.33 2.50
CA LEU A 107 -6.13 -6.54 2.34
C LEU A 107 -5.84 -6.68 0.84
N THR A 108 -5.07 -5.76 0.29
CA THR A 108 -4.78 -5.67 -1.15
C THR A 108 -3.28 -5.72 -1.39
N VAL A 109 -2.85 -6.48 -2.40
CA VAL A 109 -1.45 -6.45 -2.84
C VAL A 109 -1.22 -5.18 -3.67
N LEU A 110 -0.16 -4.46 -3.33
CA LEU A 110 0.31 -3.27 -4.03
C LEU A 110 1.63 -3.57 -4.76
N SER A 111 1.77 -3.07 -5.98
CA SER A 111 3.00 -3.09 -6.77
C SER A 111 3.31 -1.69 -7.27
N GLY A 112 4.48 -1.15 -6.88
CA GLY A 112 4.84 0.24 -7.19
C GLY A 112 3.90 1.28 -6.57
N GLY A 113 3.25 0.96 -5.46
CA GLY A 113 2.27 1.82 -4.78
C GLY A 113 0.82 1.61 -5.24
N GLU A 114 0.59 1.02 -6.40
CA GLU A 114 -0.76 0.83 -6.94
C GLU A 114 -1.28 -0.58 -6.66
N PRO A 115 -2.62 -0.78 -6.57
CA PRO A 115 -3.20 -2.13 -6.52
C PRO A 115 -2.70 -3.01 -7.67
N LEU A 116 -2.22 -4.20 -7.34
CA LEU A 116 -1.72 -5.16 -8.33
C LEU A 116 -2.87 -5.59 -9.25
N GLN A 117 -2.67 -5.45 -10.56
CA GLN A 117 -3.62 -5.98 -11.53
C GLN A 117 -3.48 -7.52 -11.60
N PRO A 118 -4.58 -8.29 -11.46
CA PRO A 118 -4.52 -9.75 -11.55
C PRO A 118 -4.09 -10.20 -12.95
N PRO A 119 -3.25 -11.26 -13.07
CA PRO A 119 -2.79 -11.77 -14.36
C PRO A 119 -3.90 -12.48 -15.16
N ALA A 120 -4.95 -12.95 -14.49
CA ALA A 120 -6.12 -13.58 -15.08
C ALA A 120 -7.36 -13.36 -14.18
N GLU A 121 -8.55 -13.43 -14.78
CA GLU A 121 -9.81 -13.36 -14.05
C GLU A 121 -9.88 -14.42 -12.95
N GLY A 122 -10.36 -14.03 -11.76
CA GLY A 122 -10.44 -14.92 -10.60
C GLY A 122 -9.14 -15.07 -9.80
N THR A 123 -8.03 -14.47 -10.23
CA THR A 123 -6.80 -14.46 -9.41
C THR A 123 -6.97 -13.46 -8.25
N PRO A 124 -6.93 -13.91 -6.98
CA PRO A 124 -7.15 -13.04 -5.84
C PRO A 124 -5.91 -12.16 -5.60
N VAL A 125 -6.06 -10.85 -5.80
CA VAL A 125 -5.06 -9.83 -5.44
C VAL A 125 -5.53 -8.94 -4.28
N ALA A 126 -6.77 -9.12 -3.85
CA ALA A 126 -7.36 -8.49 -2.69
C ALA A 126 -8.35 -9.42 -1.99
N LEU A 127 -8.45 -9.28 -0.67
CA LEU A 127 -9.43 -9.97 0.19
C LEU A 127 -10.15 -8.95 1.06
N HIS A 128 -11.34 -9.31 1.55
CA HIS A 128 -12.08 -8.50 2.52
C HIS A 128 -12.53 -9.35 3.70
N SER A 129 -12.80 -8.71 4.84
CA SER A 129 -13.05 -9.40 6.12
C SER A 129 -14.20 -10.42 6.12
N ARG A 130 -15.11 -10.32 5.15
CA ARG A 130 -16.28 -11.19 4.97
C ARG A 130 -16.08 -12.34 3.97
N SER A 131 -15.02 -12.31 3.14
CA SER A 131 -14.73 -13.38 2.17
C SER A 131 -13.70 -14.38 2.65
N ILE A 132 -13.10 -14.15 3.82
CA ILE A 132 -12.05 -15.00 4.36
C ILE A 132 -12.57 -16.12 5.27
N LEU A 133 -11.83 -17.21 5.30
CA LEU A 133 -11.94 -18.26 6.30
C LEU A 133 -11.24 -17.82 7.58
N ARG A 134 -11.86 -18.10 8.73
CA ARG A 134 -11.32 -17.79 10.06
C ARG A 134 -11.26 -19.05 10.91
N PHE A 135 -10.31 -19.06 11.84
CA PHE A 135 -10.26 -20.06 12.90
C PHE A 135 -11.41 -19.83 13.89
N ARG A 136 -11.68 -20.83 14.74
CA ARG A 136 -12.71 -20.72 15.79
C ARG A 136 -12.42 -19.59 16.78
N SER A 137 -11.16 -19.23 16.98
CA SER A 137 -10.74 -18.09 17.81
C SER A 137 -11.11 -16.74 17.21
N GLY A 138 -11.41 -16.67 15.91
CA GLY A 138 -11.64 -15.43 15.16
C GLY A 138 -10.45 -15.00 14.31
N ASP A 139 -9.24 -15.48 14.62
CA ASP A 139 -8.02 -15.17 13.86
C ASP A 139 -8.08 -15.71 12.43
N PHE A 140 -7.25 -15.15 11.56
CA PHE A 140 -7.06 -15.62 10.19
C PHE A 140 -5.60 -15.95 9.89
N ASP A 141 -5.41 -16.75 8.85
CA ASP A 141 -4.13 -16.99 8.17
C ASP A 141 -4.38 -16.72 6.68
N ILE A 142 -3.65 -15.77 6.10
CA ILE A 142 -3.66 -15.45 4.67
C ILE A 142 -2.29 -15.74 4.10
N ARG A 143 -2.23 -16.61 3.10
CA ARG A 143 -0.99 -16.95 2.39
C ARG A 143 -0.80 -16.04 1.20
N ILE A 144 0.36 -15.41 1.14
CA ILE A 144 0.81 -14.68 -0.04
C ILE A 144 1.86 -15.54 -0.73
N ALA A 145 1.59 -15.94 -1.97
CA ALA A 145 2.48 -16.84 -2.69
C ALA A 145 2.30 -16.70 -4.20
N PRO A 146 3.35 -16.98 -5.01
CA PRO A 146 3.26 -16.94 -6.46
C PRO A 146 2.38 -18.07 -7.03
N LEU A 147 2.18 -19.15 -6.26
CA LEU A 147 1.34 -20.31 -6.63
C LEU A 147 0.11 -20.41 -5.70
N PRO A 148 -1.04 -20.90 -6.21
CA PRO A 148 -2.26 -21.07 -5.41
C PRO A 148 -2.02 -21.85 -4.11
N GLN A 149 -2.54 -21.31 -3.00
CA GLN A 149 -2.49 -21.94 -1.68
C GLN A 149 -3.90 -22.30 -1.20
N PRO A 150 -4.05 -23.32 -0.35
CA PRO A 150 -5.33 -23.62 0.29
C PRO A 150 -5.81 -22.49 1.21
N GLY A 151 -7.12 -22.30 1.30
CA GLY A 151 -7.73 -21.34 2.22
C GLY A 151 -7.68 -19.91 1.71
N ASN A 152 -7.26 -18.97 2.55
CA ASN A 152 -7.13 -17.58 2.14
C ASN A 152 -5.78 -17.40 1.42
N TRP A 153 -5.83 -17.07 0.13
CA TRP A 153 -4.65 -16.89 -0.68
C TRP A 153 -4.69 -15.58 -1.45
N LEU A 154 -3.54 -14.91 -1.55
CA LEU A 154 -3.30 -13.73 -2.36
C LEU A 154 -2.11 -13.94 -3.28
N TYR A 155 -2.27 -13.55 -4.53
CA TYR A 155 -1.22 -13.49 -5.53
C TYR A 155 -0.50 -12.14 -5.46
N ALA A 156 0.82 -12.15 -5.31
CA ALA A 156 1.63 -10.93 -5.24
C ALA A 156 2.50 -10.67 -6.49
N GLY A 157 2.33 -11.45 -7.55
CA GLY A 157 3.25 -11.47 -8.68
C GLY A 157 4.13 -12.72 -8.68
N SER A 158 5.01 -12.83 -9.68
CA SER A 158 5.98 -13.92 -9.78
C SER A 158 7.35 -13.57 -9.21
N SER A 159 7.68 -12.27 -9.13
CA SER A 159 8.93 -11.75 -8.59
C SER A 159 8.84 -10.24 -8.36
N GLY A 160 9.82 -9.70 -7.62
CA GLY A 160 9.94 -8.27 -7.40
C GLY A 160 9.35 -7.83 -6.05
N PRO A 161 9.62 -6.58 -5.64
CA PRO A 161 9.10 -6.04 -4.40
C PRO A 161 7.59 -5.81 -4.51
N PHE A 162 6.88 -6.03 -3.41
CA PHE A 162 5.47 -5.68 -3.28
C PHE A 162 5.21 -5.11 -1.89
N ALA A 163 4.03 -4.52 -1.70
CA ALA A 163 3.55 -4.12 -0.39
C ALA A 163 2.12 -4.62 -0.18
N LEU A 164 1.66 -4.61 1.06
CA LEU A 164 0.28 -4.90 1.41
C LEU A 164 -0.40 -3.62 1.87
N GLY A 165 -1.57 -3.33 1.30
CA GLY A 165 -2.48 -2.28 1.76
C GLY A 165 -3.60 -2.89 2.60
N LEU A 166 -3.64 -2.54 3.89
CA LEU A 166 -4.72 -2.88 4.81
C LEU A 166 -5.60 -1.65 5.05
N SER A 167 -6.77 -1.62 4.43
CA SER A 167 -7.76 -0.55 4.65
C SER A 167 -8.77 -0.97 5.70
N LEU A 168 -8.97 -0.12 6.71
CA LEU A 168 -9.93 -0.30 7.79
C LEU A 168 -11.04 0.74 7.64
N TYR A 169 -12.28 0.28 7.44
CA TYR A 169 -13.44 1.15 7.20
C TYR A 169 -14.30 1.28 8.44
N ASP A 170 -14.78 2.50 8.71
CA ASP A 170 -15.62 2.83 9.87
C ASP A 170 -14.94 2.34 11.16
N THR A 171 -13.78 2.93 11.44
CA THR A 171 -12.91 2.60 12.57
C THR A 171 -12.52 3.86 13.35
N SER A 172 -12.39 3.75 14.67
CA SER A 172 -12.00 4.86 15.55
C SER A 172 -10.49 5.16 15.53
N ILE A 173 -9.69 4.36 14.82
CA ILE A 173 -8.22 4.44 14.79
C ILE A 173 -7.73 5.74 14.11
N GLY A 174 -8.49 6.26 13.16
CA GLY A 174 -8.20 7.55 12.52
C GLY A 174 -8.43 8.76 13.42
N SER A 175 -8.98 8.57 14.63
CA SER A 175 -9.19 9.63 15.62
C SER A 175 -8.21 9.49 16.78
N ASP A 176 -7.78 10.62 17.34
CA ASP A 176 -6.77 10.77 18.42
C ASP A 176 -7.06 9.93 19.69
N THR A 177 -8.27 9.38 19.81
CA THR A 177 -8.73 8.59 20.96
C THR A 177 -8.57 7.06 20.80
N GLY A 178 -8.20 6.58 19.60
CA GLY A 178 -8.23 5.16 19.24
C GLY A 178 -6.93 4.37 19.45
N LEU A 179 -5.84 4.99 19.90
CA LEU A 179 -4.47 4.43 19.82
C LEU A 179 -4.08 3.43 20.93
N THR A 180 -5.01 3.02 21.80
CA THR A 180 -4.67 2.12 22.93
C THR A 180 -5.02 0.67 22.57
N ASP A 181 -4.01 -0.19 22.47
CA ASP A 181 -4.08 -1.65 22.20
C ASP A 181 -4.60 -2.06 20.80
N LEU A 182 -4.00 -1.49 19.74
CA LEU A 182 -4.22 -1.97 18.37
C LEU A 182 -3.46 -3.27 18.09
N ARG A 183 -4.20 -4.33 17.78
CA ARG A 183 -3.64 -5.59 17.26
C ARG A 183 -3.60 -5.54 15.74
N MET A 184 -2.40 -5.47 15.20
CA MET A 184 -2.15 -5.59 13.77
C MET A 184 -1.74 -7.02 13.42
N PRO A 185 -2.05 -7.49 12.21
CA PRO A 185 -1.59 -8.81 11.77
C PRO A 185 -0.07 -8.82 11.57
N SER A 186 0.55 -9.93 11.97
CA SER A 186 1.96 -10.24 11.71
C SER A 186 2.17 -10.66 10.25
N ILE A 187 3.37 -10.42 9.71
CA ILE A 187 3.77 -10.94 8.40
C ILE A 187 5.02 -11.79 8.58
N LYS A 188 4.89 -13.10 8.39
CA LYS A 188 6.01 -14.04 8.54
C LYS A 188 6.47 -14.56 7.20
N ASN A 189 7.78 -14.58 6.99
CA ASN A 189 8.40 -15.23 5.85
C ASN A 189 8.46 -16.74 6.07
N LEU A 190 7.95 -17.50 5.11
CA LEU A 190 7.92 -18.96 5.14
C LEU A 190 8.96 -19.59 4.22
N GLY A 191 9.73 -18.77 3.52
CA GLY A 191 10.79 -19.18 2.61
C GLY A 191 10.59 -18.68 1.19
N CYS A 192 11.69 -18.66 0.44
CA CYS A 192 11.72 -18.32 -0.97
C CYS A 192 12.06 -19.56 -1.80
N SER A 193 11.39 -19.71 -2.94
CA SER A 193 11.73 -20.73 -3.94
C SER A 193 12.71 -20.21 -4.97
#